data_AF-A0A5F1YF47-F1
#
_entry.id   AF-A0A5F1YF47-F1
#
_cell.length_a   1.000
_cell.length_b   1.000
_cell.length_c   1.000
_cell.angle_alpha   90.00
_cell.angle_beta   90.00
_cell.angle_gamma   90.00
#
_symmetry.space_group_name_H-M   'P 1'
#
loop_
_entity.id
_entity.type
_entity.pdbx_description
1 polymer ?
#
loop_
_entity_poly.entity_id
_entity_poly.type
_entity_poly.pdbx_seq_one_letter_code
_entity_poly.pdbx_strand_id
1 'polypeptide(L)'
;MEVNLIYFLILKLTHVACGIFWVGAAVMTAVFMQPAAKSLGPDGGKFMQQLAKTNSYPFVLNAASTLTVASGFLLYWKISDGFRSEWIFSKYGILLWMGGIFALVAYCIGFTITRPSNE
;
A
#
# COMPACT_ATOMS: atom_id res chain seq x y z
N MET A 1 -20.14 -20.52 -5.03
CA MET A 1 -18.78 -21.06 -5.24
C MET A 1 -18.19 -21.43 -3.89
N GLU A 2 -17.64 -22.64 -3.72
CA GLU A 2 -16.87 -22.96 -2.51
C GLU A 2 -15.64 -22.07 -2.46
N VAL A 3 -15.52 -21.27 -1.40
CA VAL A 3 -14.31 -20.47 -1.16
C VAL A 3 -13.26 -21.42 -0.63
N ASN A 4 -12.20 -21.65 -1.41
CA ASN A 4 -11.05 -22.39 -0.91
C ASN A 4 -10.46 -21.61 0.28
N LEU A 5 -10.61 -22.16 1.48
CA LEU A 5 -10.25 -21.52 2.74
C LEU A 5 -8.78 -21.08 2.75
N ILE A 6 -7.89 -21.93 2.22
CA ILE A 6 -6.44 -21.67 2.16
C ILE A 6 -6.17 -20.45 1.27
N TYR A 7 -6.76 -20.40 0.08
CA TYR A 7 -6.63 -19.25 -0.81
C TYR A 7 -7.06 -17.94 -0.15
N PHE A 8 -8.22 -17.94 0.52
CA PHE A 8 -8.73 -16.75 1.20
C PHE A 8 -7.81 -16.30 2.35
N LEU A 9 -7.30 -17.25 3.13
CA LEU A 9 -6.37 -16.98 4.23
C LEU A 9 -5.04 -16.41 3.73
N ILE A 10 -4.49 -16.95 2.64
CA ILE A 10 -3.25 -16.43 2.02
C ILE A 10 -3.45 -14.98 1.59
N LEU A 11 -4.52 -14.70 0.83
CA LEU A 11 -4.79 -13.33 0.38
C LEU A 11 -4.98 -12.37 1.55
N LYS A 12 -5.72 -12.78 2.58
CA LYS A 12 -5.95 -11.96 3.78
C LYS A 12 -4.66 -11.68 4.52
N LEU A 13 -3.82 -12.69 4.71
CA LEU A 13 -2.53 -12.54 5.39
C LEU A 13 -1.61 -11.62 4.61
N THR A 14 -1.49 -11.81 3.29
CA THR A 14 -0.72 -10.92 2.40
C THR A 14 -1.23 -9.49 2.48
N HIS A 15 -2.54 -9.28 2.37
CA HIS A 15 -3.14 -7.96 2.39
C HIS A 15 -2.82 -7.20 3.69
N VAL A 16 -3.05 -7.85 4.83
CA VAL A 16 -2.88 -7.24 6.14
C VAL A 16 -1.41 -7.04 6.46
N ALA A 17 -0.56 -8.05 6.26
CA ALA A 17 0.87 -7.95 6.57
C ALA A 17 1.57 -6.89 5.73
N CYS A 18 1.37 -6.92 4.40
CA CYS A 18 1.93 -5.90 3.51
C CYS A 18 1.32 -4.52 3.77
N GLY A 19 0.02 -4.46 4.11
CA GLY A 19 -0.68 -3.20 4.37
C GLY A 19 -0.17 -2.50 5.63
N ILE A 20 -0.02 -3.24 6.73
CA ILE A 20 0.55 -2.72 7.98
C ILE A 20 1.97 -2.23 7.74
N PHE A 21 2.80 -3.02 7.05
CA PHE A 21 4.16 -2.62 6.73
C PHE A 21 4.20 -1.36 5.86
N TRP A 22 3.41 -1.30 4.79
CA TRP A 22 3.37 -0.17 3.87
C TRP A 22 2.94 1.12 4.58
N VAL A 23 1.81 1.09 5.28
CA VAL A 23 1.29 2.26 6.01
C VAL A 23 2.24 2.67 7.12
N GLY A 24 2.76 1.70 7.89
CA GLY A 24 3.70 1.98 8.97
C GLY A 24 4.99 2.64 8.48
N ALA A 25 5.56 2.15 7.38
CA ALA A 25 6.75 2.72 6.79
C ALA A 25 6.48 4.12 6.17
N ALA A 26 5.32 4.32 5.54
CA ALA A 26 4.92 5.63 5.03
C ALA A 26 4.77 6.66 6.16
N VAL A 27 4.13 6.28 7.27
CA VAL A 27 3.99 7.11 8.47
C VAL A 27 5.36 7.39 9.10
N MET A 28 6.20 6.37 9.27
CA MET A 28 7.57 6.54 9.78
C MET A 28 8.33 7.59 8.97
N THR A 29 8.27 7.50 7.64
CA THR A 29 8.98 8.41 6.77
C THR A 29 8.40 9.81 6.79
N ALA A 30 7.08 9.97 6.69
CA ALA A 30 6.44 11.28 6.64
C ALA A 30 6.51 12.04 7.97
N VAL A 31 6.30 11.34 9.09
CA VAL A 31 6.16 11.97 10.41
C VAL A 31 7.50 12.13 11.14
N PHE A 32 8.45 11.22 10.93
CA PHE A 32 9.70 11.22 11.69
C PHE A 32 10.92 11.47 10.81
N MET A 33 11.10 10.68 9.75
CA MET A 33 12.34 10.74 8.96
C MET A 33 12.45 12.03 8.15
N GLN A 34 11.37 12.46 7.49
CA GLN A 34 11.35 13.67 6.68
C GLN A 34 11.60 14.94 7.52
N PRO A 35 10.92 15.16 8.67
CA PRO A 35 11.23 16.30 9.53
C PRO A 35 12.66 16.27 10.07
N ALA A 36 13.15 15.11 10.51
CA ALA A 36 14.53 14.96 10.97
C ALA A 36 15.54 15.29 9.85
N ALA A 37 15.34 14.75 8.65
CA ALA A 37 16.18 15.06 7.48
C ALA A 37 16.15 16.55 7.15
N LYS A 38 14.97 17.20 7.18
CA LYS A 38 14.86 18.66 6.94
C LYS A 38 15.66 19.47 7.96
N SER A 39 15.65 19.09 9.23
CA SER A 39 16.41 19.79 10.29
C SER A 39 17.94 19.70 10.11
N LEU A 40 18.42 18.68 9.41
CA LEU A 40 19.84 18.46 9.12
C LEU A 40 20.31 19.16 7.83
N GLY A 41 19.44 19.88 7.13
CA GLY A 41 19.79 20.62 5.90
C GLY A 41 20.38 19.71 4.81
N PRO A 42 21.55 20.06 4.22
CA PRO A 42 22.14 19.29 3.12
C PRO A 42 22.44 17.83 3.47
N ASP A 43 22.83 17.53 4.71
CA ASP A 43 23.18 16.17 5.11
C ASP A 43 21.95 15.26 5.25
N GLY A 44 20.81 15.83 5.64
CA GLY A 44 19.53 15.12 5.60
C GLY A 44 19.08 14.79 4.18
N GLY A 45 19.34 15.68 3.22
CA GLY A 45 19.13 15.40 1.79
C GLY A 45 19.93 14.19 1.32
N LYS A 46 21.23 14.13 1.66
CA LYS A 46 22.10 12.98 1.34
C LYS A 46 21.61 11.68 1.98
N PHE A 47 21.15 11.72 3.23
CA PHE A 47 20.57 10.56 3.92
C PHE A 47 19.35 10.01 3.17
N MET A 48 18.39 10.88 2.83
CA MET A 48 17.18 10.47 2.10
C MET A 48 17.50 9.94 0.71
N GLN A 49 18.49 10.52 0.03
CA GLN A 49 18.93 10.06 -1.29
C GLN A 49 19.61 8.69 -1.23
N GLN A 50 20.46 8.46 -0.23
CA GLN A 50 21.10 7.16 -0.02
C GLN A 50 20.10 6.08 0.37
N LEU A 51 19.11 6.43 1.20
CA LEU A 51 17.99 5.55 1.54
C LEU A 51 17.20 5.15 0.28
N ALA A 52 16.94 6.11 -0.61
CA ALA A 52 16.24 5.87 -1.86
C ALA A 52 17.05 5.00 -2.84
N LYS A 53 18.37 5.20 -2.93
CA LYS A 53 19.22 4.57 -3.95
C LYS A 53 19.73 3.18 -3.57
N THR A 54 20.14 2.98 -2.32
CA THR A 54 20.99 1.83 -1.96
C THR A 54 20.25 0.79 -1.12
N ASN A 55 19.26 1.19 -0.33
CA ASN A 55 18.59 0.28 0.62
C ASN A 55 17.35 -0.41 0.05
N SER A 56 17.11 -0.31 -1.27
CA SER A 56 15.88 -0.80 -1.91
C SER A 56 14.60 -0.27 -1.26
N TYR A 57 14.66 0.81 -0.46
CA TYR A 57 13.54 1.30 0.33
C TYR A 57 12.31 1.62 -0.55
N PRO A 58 12.46 2.37 -1.67
CA PRO A 58 11.34 2.62 -2.58
C PRO A 58 10.81 1.34 -3.23
N PHE A 59 11.72 0.41 -3.58
CA PHE A 59 11.34 -0.87 -4.19
C PHE A 59 10.50 -1.73 -3.24
N VAL A 60 10.94 -1.88 -1.98
CA VAL A 60 10.23 -2.65 -0.95
C VAL A 60 8.87 -2.01 -0.64
N LEU A 61 8.80 -0.68 -0.55
CA LEU A 61 7.54 0.04 -0.33
C LEU A 61 6.56 -0.13 -1.50
N ASN A 62 7.06 -0.06 -2.73
CA ASN A 62 6.27 -0.27 -3.94
C ASN A 62 5.79 -1.72 -4.05
N ALA A 63 6.64 -2.70 -3.71
CA ALA A 63 6.26 -4.11 -3.69
C ALA A 63 5.18 -4.38 -2.62
N ALA A 64 5.37 -3.88 -1.39
CA ALA A 64 4.40 -4.05 -0.31
C ALA A 64 3.05 -3.41 -0.66
N SER A 65 3.05 -2.17 -1.14
CA SER A 65 1.82 -1.47 -1.52
C SER A 65 1.10 -2.15 -2.71
N THR A 66 1.85 -2.62 -3.71
CA THR A 66 1.29 -3.39 -4.84
C THR A 66 0.65 -4.69 -4.36
N LEU A 67 1.33 -5.43 -3.47
CA LEU A 67 0.79 -6.66 -2.88
C LEU A 67 -0.47 -6.39 -2.06
N THR A 68 -0.50 -5.32 -1.26
CA THR A 68 -1.69 -4.89 -0.50
C THR A 68 -2.86 -4.59 -1.44
N VAL A 69 -2.67 -3.75 -2.46
CA VAL A 69 -3.75 -3.38 -3.39
C VAL A 69 -4.23 -4.59 -4.18
N ALA A 70 -3.33 -5.40 -4.73
CA ALA A 70 -3.69 -6.58 -5.52
C ALA A 70 -4.45 -7.63 -4.69
N SER A 71 -3.95 -7.96 -3.50
CA SER A 71 -4.63 -8.92 -2.61
C SER A 71 -5.97 -8.38 -2.11
N GLY A 72 -6.07 -7.08 -1.81
CA GLY A 72 -7.31 -6.42 -1.40
C GLY A 72 -8.36 -6.43 -2.50
N PHE A 73 -7.94 -6.16 -3.74
CA PHE A 73 -8.81 -6.24 -4.92
C PHE A 73 -9.35 -7.65 -5.13
N LEU A 74 -8.49 -8.68 -5.04
CA LEU A 74 -8.91 -10.08 -5.18
C LEU A 74 -9.86 -10.51 -4.06
N LEU A 75 -9.59 -10.10 -2.81
CA LEU A 75 -10.51 -10.33 -1.68
C LEU A 75 -11.87 -9.68 -1.93
N TYR A 76 -11.89 -8.41 -2.35
CA TYR A 76 -13.12 -7.68 -2.64
C TYR A 76 -13.91 -8.34 -3.77
N TRP A 77 -13.26 -8.72 -4.87
CA TRP A 77 -13.88 -9.47 -5.96
C TRP A 77 -14.56 -10.73 -5.41
N LYS A 78 -13.83 -11.54 -4.63
CA LYS A 78 -14.35 -12.83 -4.16
C LYS A 78 -15.50 -12.69 -3.17
N ILE A 79 -15.43 -11.75 -2.23
CA ILE A 79 -16.51 -11.54 -1.26
C ILE A 79 -17.74 -10.91 -1.93
N SER A 80 -17.55 -10.05 -2.93
CA SER A 80 -18.64 -9.49 -3.75
C SER A 80 -19.18 -10.46 -4.81
N ASP A 81 -18.58 -11.64 -4.92
CA ASP A 81 -18.86 -12.65 -5.93
C ASP A 81 -18.89 -12.09 -7.36
N GLY A 82 -17.84 -11.35 -7.70
CA GLY A 82 -17.70 -10.73 -9.03
C GLY A 82 -18.34 -9.35 -9.15
N PHE A 83 -18.20 -8.51 -8.12
CA PHE A 83 -18.69 -7.14 -8.12
C PHE A 83 -20.21 -7.00 -8.28
N ARG A 84 -20.98 -7.88 -7.63
CA ARG A 84 -22.43 -7.74 -7.60
C ARG A 84 -22.84 -6.43 -6.92
N SER A 85 -23.58 -5.59 -7.64
CA SER A 85 -24.03 -4.27 -7.19
C SER A 85 -24.76 -4.33 -5.84
N GLU A 86 -25.66 -5.30 -5.66
CA GLU A 86 -26.41 -5.52 -4.42
C GLU A 86 -25.51 -5.67 -3.19
N TRP A 87 -24.39 -6.37 -3.34
CA TRP A 87 -23.43 -6.56 -2.25
C TRP A 87 -22.54 -5.33 -2.05
N ILE A 88 -22.08 -4.71 -3.15
CA ILE A 88 -21.25 -3.50 -3.10
C ILE A 88 -21.95 -2.38 -2.36
N PHE A 89 -23.25 -2.17 -2.62
CA PHE A 89 -24.06 -1.14 -1.97
C PHE A 89 -24.62 -1.55 -0.60
N SER A 90 -24.27 -2.73 -0.10
CA SER A 90 -24.52 -3.08 1.30
C SER A 90 -23.67 -2.22 2.24
N LYS A 91 -24.08 -2.11 3.51
CA LYS A 91 -23.32 -1.35 4.53
C LYS A 91 -21.86 -1.79 4.62
N TYR A 92 -21.61 -3.10 4.53
CA TYR A 92 -20.26 -3.67 4.59
C TYR A 92 -19.49 -3.46 3.28
N GLY A 93 -20.15 -3.63 2.13
CA GLY A 93 -19.56 -3.43 0.81
C GLY A 93 -19.06 -1.99 0.59
N ILE A 94 -19.84 -0.99 1.02
CA ILE A 94 -19.49 0.44 0.91
C ILE A 94 -18.24 0.78 1.74
N LEU A 95 -18.15 0.29 2.98
CA LEU A 95 -17.00 0.56 3.84
C LEU A 95 -15.70 0.04 3.22
N LEU A 96 -15.73 -1.18 2.69
CA LEU A 96 -14.58 -1.78 2.01
C LEU A 96 -14.28 -1.08 0.67
N TRP A 97 -15.32 -0.67 -0.07
CA TRP A 97 -15.16 0.05 -1.34
C TRP A 97 -14.49 1.41 -1.15
N MET A 98 -14.94 2.18 -0.17
CA MET A 98 -14.33 3.48 0.18
C MET A 98 -12.88 3.31 0.61
N GLY A 99 -12.61 2.36 1.52
CA GLY A 99 -11.23 2.07 1.93
C GLY A 99 -10.34 1.65 0.75
N GLY A 100 -10.87 0.84 -0.16
CA GLY A 100 -10.19 0.43 -1.39
C GLY A 100 -9.86 1.60 -2.31
N ILE A 101 -10.79 2.56 -2.49
CA ILE A 101 -10.53 3.78 -3.29
C ILE A 101 -9.44 4.62 -2.65
N PHE A 102 -9.52 4.89 -1.34
CA PHE A 102 -8.48 5.68 -0.67
C PHE A 102 -7.11 5.01 -0.75
N ALA A 103 -7.05 3.68 -0.57
CA ALA A 103 -5.82 2.91 -0.73
C ALA A 103 -5.28 2.99 -2.18
N LEU A 104 -6.15 2.92 -3.18
CA LEU A 104 -5.76 3.02 -4.59
C LEU A 104 -5.22 4.41 -4.93
N VAL A 105 -5.87 5.47 -4.45
CA VAL A 105 -5.39 6.86 -4.62
C VAL A 105 -4.02 7.03 -3.96
N ALA A 106 -3.86 6.57 -2.71
CA ALA A 106 -2.59 6.64 -2.00
C ALA A 106 -1.49 5.84 -2.72
N TYR A 107 -1.82 4.66 -3.25
CA TYR A 107 -0.91 3.86 -4.06
C TYR A 107 -0.45 4.61 -5.32
N CYS A 108 -1.36 5.20 -6.09
CA CYS A 108 -1.02 5.96 -7.29
C CYS A 108 -0.11 7.16 -6.96
N ILE A 109 -0.42 7.91 -5.90
CA ILE A 109 0.42 9.04 -5.45
C ILE A 109 1.81 8.53 -5.07
N GLY A 110 1.90 7.51 -4.21
CA GLY A 110 3.17 6.94 -3.77
C GLY A 110 4.01 6.46 -4.94
N PHE A 111 3.42 5.74 -5.88
CA PHE A 111 4.10 5.21 -7.07
C PHE A 111 4.64 6.32 -7.99
N THR A 112 3.94 7.46 -8.10
CA THR A 112 4.44 8.60 -8.90
C THR A 112 5.62 9.31 -8.25
N ILE A 113 5.65 9.39 -6.91
CA ILE A 113 6.71 10.07 -6.15
C ILE A 113 7.98 9.20 -6.08
N THR A 114 7.84 7.87 -6.05
CA THR A 114 8.96 6.93 -5.92
C THR A 114 9.55 6.45 -7.24
N ARG A 115 9.12 7.01 -8.39
CA ARG A 115 9.70 6.64 -9.69
C ARG A 115 11.21 6.94 -9.66
N PRO A 116 12.07 5.98 -10.05
CA PRO A 116 13.47 6.28 -10.24
C PRO A 116 13.59 7.41 -11.27
N SER A 117 14.23 8.52 -10.89
CA SER A 117 14.62 9.55 -11.85
C SER A 117 15.72 8.96 -12.72
N ASN A 118 15.45 8.84 -14.01
CA ASN A 118 16.46 8.45 -14.98
C ASN A 118 17.43 9.63 -15.15
N GLU A 119 18.44 9.71 -14.29
CA GLU A 119 19.61 10.56 -14.45
C GLU A 119 20.88 9.69 -14.39
#